data_AF-A0A6J4S9C6-F1
#
_entry.id   AF-A0A6J4S9C6-F1
#
_cell.length_a   1.000
_cell.length_b   1.000
_cell.length_c   1.000
_cell.angle_alpha   90.00
_cell.angle_beta   90.00
_cell.angle_gamma   90.00
#
_symmetry.space_group_name_H-M   'P 1'
#
loop_
_entity.id
_entity.type
_entity.pdbx_description
1 polymer ?
#
loop_
_entity_poly.entity_id
_entity_poly.type
_entity_poly.pdbx_seq_one_letter_code
_entity_poly.pdbx_strand_id
1 'polypeptide(L)'
;MADLVASTSGPRVKVVVDVALDLPPVTADPNQLEMAILNLALNSRDAMPDGGALTITAGAEVVGVGHQSDPAPGSYVRLSVSDTGAGMDAETARRAIEPFFSTKGVGKGTGLGLSMVHELAAQLRGAMTIDSRHSIGTTVKLWLPVASASAPSSETLDRAVEVAASGTALLVDDEELVRASTSDMLSDLGYAVVEAGSAEEALKLLENGLAPDVIVTDHLMPGDDGYGFRASAEAAMAGTEGPPNLRLRRGRRHKP
;
A
#
# COMPACT_ATOMS: atom_id res chain seq x y z
N MET A 1 10.62 -6.32 -7.88
CA MET A 1 10.42 -7.19 -6.69
C MET A 1 11.35 -8.39 -6.64
N ALA A 2 11.33 -9.32 -7.62
CA ALA A 2 12.14 -10.55 -7.56
C ALA A 2 13.64 -10.28 -7.36
N ASP A 3 14.20 -9.27 -8.03
CA ASP A 3 15.61 -8.88 -7.89
C ASP A 3 15.95 -8.29 -6.51
N LEU A 4 15.00 -7.57 -5.88
CA LEU A 4 15.14 -7.05 -4.52
C LEU A 4 15.13 -8.18 -3.48
N VAL A 5 14.25 -9.16 -3.67
CA VAL A 5 14.22 -10.38 -2.83
C VAL A 5 15.50 -11.19 -3.01
N ALA A 6 15.98 -11.36 -4.25
CA ALA A 6 17.22 -12.07 -4.54
C ALA A 6 18.44 -11.39 -3.93
N SER A 7 18.56 -10.06 -4.06
CA SER A 7 19.65 -9.30 -3.45
C SER A 7 19.61 -9.35 -1.92
N THR A 8 18.42 -9.27 -1.33
CA THR A 8 18.20 -9.33 0.12
C THR A 8 18.50 -10.73 0.70
N SER A 9 18.15 -11.79 -0.03
CA SER A 9 18.36 -13.19 0.37
C SER A 9 19.84 -13.61 0.26
N GLY A 10 20.62 -12.90 -0.56
CA GLY A 10 22.04 -13.16 -0.75
C GLY A 10 22.34 -14.35 -1.68
N PRO A 11 23.60 -14.50 -2.12
CA PRO A 11 23.97 -15.38 -3.23
C PRO A 11 23.87 -16.87 -2.93
N ARG A 12 23.71 -17.26 -1.66
CA ARG A 12 23.61 -18.66 -1.21
C ARG A 12 22.17 -19.19 -1.17
N VAL A 13 21.18 -18.31 -1.35
CA VAL A 13 19.76 -18.69 -1.34
C VAL A 13 19.23 -18.61 -2.76
N LYS A 14 18.73 -19.73 -3.28
CA LYS A 14 18.05 -19.77 -4.58
C LYS A 14 16.63 -19.24 -4.40
N VAL A 15 16.31 -18.12 -5.04
CA VAL A 15 14.96 -17.56 -5.05
C VAL A 15 14.19 -18.11 -6.25
N VAL A 16 12.99 -18.64 -5.99
CA VAL A 16 12.04 -19.13 -6.99
C VAL A 16 10.75 -18.35 -6.82
N VAL A 17 10.23 -17.78 -7.90
CA VAL A 17 8.94 -17.06 -7.91
C VAL A 17 8.01 -17.79 -8.88
N ASP A 18 6.89 -18.28 -8.36
CA ASP A 18 5.88 -19.03 -9.11
C ASP A 18 4.50 -18.46 -8.81
N VAL A 19 4.11 -17.47 -9.60
CA VAL A 19 2.91 -16.66 -9.40
C VAL A 19 1.98 -16.87 -10.58
N ALA A 20 0.71 -17.18 -10.31
CA ALA A 20 -0.30 -17.28 -11.35
C ALA A 20 -0.45 -15.93 -12.08
N LEU A 21 -0.56 -15.98 -13.41
CA LEU A 21 -0.63 -14.77 -14.25
C LEU A 21 -1.98 -14.04 -14.17
N ASP A 22 -3.01 -14.73 -13.68
CA ASP A 22 -4.42 -14.33 -13.69
C ASP A 22 -4.99 -14.18 -12.27
N LEU A 23 -4.18 -13.63 -11.36
CA LEU A 23 -4.64 -13.39 -9.99
C LEU A 23 -5.72 -12.30 -9.93
N PRO A 24 -6.82 -12.52 -9.19
CA PRO A 24 -7.81 -11.48 -8.95
C PRO A 24 -7.19 -10.34 -8.11
N PRO A 25 -7.67 -9.09 -8.29
CA PRO A 25 -7.13 -7.96 -7.57
C PRO A 25 -7.39 -8.07 -6.06
N VAL A 26 -6.46 -7.55 -5.27
CA VAL A 26 -6.58 -7.40 -3.81
C VAL A 26 -6.42 -5.94 -3.44
N THR A 27 -7.12 -5.48 -2.41
CA THR A 27 -6.95 -4.11 -1.88
C THR A 27 -5.87 -4.13 -0.82
N ALA A 28 -4.66 -3.68 -1.16
CA ALA A 28 -3.54 -3.54 -0.23
C ALA A 28 -2.63 -2.38 -0.66
N ASP A 29 -1.91 -1.79 0.28
CA ASP A 29 -0.81 -0.87 -0.02
C ASP A 29 0.38 -1.67 -0.59
N PRO A 30 0.82 -1.40 -1.84
CA PRO A 30 1.94 -2.11 -2.47
C PRO A 30 3.23 -2.05 -1.66
N ASN A 31 3.52 -0.90 -1.03
CA ASN A 31 4.75 -0.70 -0.26
C ASN A 31 4.73 -1.54 1.03
N GLN A 32 3.58 -1.65 1.69
CA GLN A 32 3.45 -2.49 2.89
C GLN A 32 3.57 -3.97 2.55
N LEU A 33 3.00 -4.40 1.42
CA LEU A 33 3.12 -5.78 0.95
C LEU A 33 4.57 -6.11 0.54
N GLU A 34 5.26 -5.19 -0.12
CA GLU A 34 6.68 -5.28 -0.42
C GLU A 34 7.52 -5.49 0.84
N MET A 35 7.34 -4.62 1.84
CA MET A 35 8.06 -4.70 3.10
C MET A 35 7.75 -6.00 3.85
N ALA A 36 6.51 -6.50 3.79
CA ALA A 36 6.16 -7.80 4.35
C ALA A 36 6.93 -8.94 3.68
N ILE A 37 7.00 -8.97 2.34
CA ILE A 37 7.75 -9.99 1.59
C ILE A 37 9.24 -9.91 1.91
N LEU A 38 9.82 -8.71 2.00
CA LEU A 38 11.23 -8.51 2.36
C LEU A 38 11.54 -9.00 3.78
N ASN A 39 10.66 -8.72 4.74
CA ASN A 39 10.80 -9.22 6.11
C ASN A 39 10.77 -10.75 6.17
N LEU A 40 9.90 -11.39 5.38
CA LEU A 40 9.86 -12.83 5.25
C LEU A 40 11.14 -13.37 4.60
N ALA A 41 11.61 -12.77 3.52
CA ALA A 41 12.84 -13.16 2.83
C ALA A 41 14.08 -13.06 3.73
N LEU A 42 14.20 -11.98 4.51
CA LEU A 42 15.26 -11.80 5.51
C LEU A 42 15.22 -12.90 6.58
N ASN A 43 14.03 -13.18 7.12
CA ASN A 43 13.87 -14.24 8.11
C ASN A 43 14.24 -15.62 7.55
N SER A 44 13.82 -15.92 6.33
CA SER A 44 14.17 -17.14 5.63
C SER A 44 15.67 -17.28 5.37
N ARG A 45 16.33 -16.21 4.92
CA ARG A 45 17.80 -16.19 4.76
C ARG A 45 18.51 -16.51 6.06
N ASP A 46 18.12 -15.85 7.14
CA ASP A 46 18.77 -16.06 8.44
C ASP A 46 18.55 -17.48 8.97
N ALA A 47 17.47 -18.15 8.56
CA ALA A 47 17.20 -19.57 8.84
C ALA A 47 17.98 -20.54 7.94
N MET A 48 18.68 -20.05 6.90
CA MET A 48 19.45 -20.81 5.91
C MET A 48 20.92 -20.34 5.85
N PRO A 49 21.71 -20.43 6.93
CA PRO A 49 23.09 -19.93 6.96
C PRO A 49 24.01 -20.63 5.95
N ASP A 50 23.75 -21.90 5.65
CA ASP A 50 24.50 -22.72 4.69
C ASP A 50 23.93 -22.66 3.25
N GLY A 51 22.90 -21.84 3.03
CA GLY A 51 22.15 -21.75 1.78
C GLY A 51 20.90 -22.62 1.77
N GLY A 52 20.14 -22.53 0.68
CA GLY A 52 18.85 -23.23 0.54
C GLY A 52 17.99 -22.64 -0.56
N ALA A 53 16.68 -22.90 -0.51
CA ALA A 53 15.72 -22.36 -1.45
C ALA A 53 14.66 -21.51 -0.75
N LEU A 54 14.39 -20.33 -1.31
CA LEU A 54 13.26 -19.48 -0.97
C LEU A 54 12.28 -19.51 -2.13
N THR A 55 11.05 -19.96 -1.89
CA THR A 55 9.99 -20.07 -2.91
C THR A 55 8.84 -19.13 -2.57
N ILE A 56 8.50 -18.24 -3.49
CA ILE A 56 7.36 -17.33 -3.39
C ILE A 56 6.30 -17.83 -4.36
N THR A 57 5.11 -18.14 -3.85
CA THR A 57 3.97 -18.56 -4.67
C THR A 57 2.76 -17.68 -4.41
N ALA A 58 1.93 -17.46 -5.43
CA ALA A 58 0.64 -16.82 -5.25
C ALA A 58 -0.43 -17.47 -6.15
N GLY A 59 -1.60 -17.72 -5.56
CA GLY A 59 -2.73 -18.39 -6.21
C GLY A 59 -4.06 -17.90 -5.66
N ALA A 60 -5.12 -17.95 -6.49
CA ALA A 60 -6.48 -17.70 -6.05
C ALA A 60 -7.05 -18.95 -5.35
N GLU A 61 -7.74 -18.77 -4.24
CA GLU A 61 -8.32 -19.86 -3.44
C GLU A 61 -9.65 -19.43 -2.83
N VAL A 62 -10.64 -20.32 -2.86
CA VAL A 62 -11.94 -20.10 -2.20
C VAL A 62 -11.95 -20.83 -0.87
N VAL A 63 -12.11 -20.07 0.21
CA VAL A 63 -12.14 -20.58 1.57
C VAL A 63 -13.59 -20.81 2.02
N GLY A 64 -13.89 -22.03 2.44
CA GLY A 64 -15.17 -22.41 3.05
C GLY A 64 -15.19 -22.28 4.57
N VAL A 65 -16.35 -22.57 5.17
CA VAL A 65 -16.52 -22.62 6.64
C VAL A 65 -15.67 -23.74 7.24
N GLY A 66 -14.94 -23.45 8.33
CA GLY A 66 -14.13 -24.45 9.04
C GLY A 66 -12.77 -24.74 8.39
N HIS A 67 -12.25 -23.81 7.59
CA HIS A 67 -10.94 -23.94 6.98
C HIS A 67 -9.83 -23.94 8.04
N GLN A 68 -8.83 -24.81 7.88
CA GLN A 68 -7.77 -25.04 8.88
C GLN A 68 -6.92 -23.79 9.18
N SER A 69 -6.91 -22.83 8.26
CA SER A 69 -6.17 -21.58 8.39
C SER A 69 -6.95 -20.43 9.05
N ASP A 70 -8.23 -20.66 9.36
CA ASP A 70 -9.16 -19.76 10.05
C ASP A 70 -9.39 -18.33 9.48
N PRO A 71 -9.28 -18.05 8.15
CA PRO A 71 -9.89 -16.83 7.63
C PRO A 71 -11.40 -16.99 7.51
N ALA A 72 -12.13 -15.87 7.45
CA ALA A 72 -13.55 -15.89 7.16
C ALA A 72 -13.82 -16.56 5.80
N PRO A 73 -14.98 -17.22 5.60
CA PRO A 73 -15.33 -17.78 4.30
C PRO A 73 -15.35 -16.69 3.21
N GLY A 74 -14.73 -16.96 2.06
CA GLY A 74 -14.59 -15.97 1.00
C GLY A 74 -13.60 -16.36 -0.10
N SER A 75 -13.38 -15.45 -1.06
CA SER A 75 -12.35 -15.59 -2.09
C SER A 75 -11.09 -14.85 -1.66
N TYR A 76 -9.95 -15.52 -1.79
CA TYR A 76 -8.66 -15.01 -1.35
C TYR A 76 -7.59 -15.18 -2.44
N VAL A 77 -6.64 -14.25 -2.49
CA VAL A 77 -5.31 -14.52 -3.03
C VAL A 77 -4.44 -15.01 -1.88
N ARG A 78 -3.95 -16.24 -2.00
CA ARG A 78 -3.00 -16.83 -1.06
C ARG A 78 -1.58 -16.55 -1.56
N LEU A 79 -0.88 -15.63 -0.90
CA LEU A 79 0.56 -15.42 -1.09
C LEU A 79 1.32 -16.28 -0.09
N SER A 80 2.29 -17.07 -0.55
CA SER A 80 3.08 -17.95 0.32
C SER A 80 4.58 -17.74 0.10
N VAL A 81 5.32 -17.60 1.19
CA VAL A 81 6.78 -17.52 1.21
C VAL A 81 7.29 -18.73 1.98
N SER A 82 8.04 -19.60 1.30
CA SER A 82 8.53 -20.85 1.86
C SER A 82 10.04 -20.95 1.77
N ASP A 83 10.69 -21.33 2.87
CA ASP A 83 12.11 -21.65 2.92
C ASP A 83 12.36 -23.11 3.28
N THR A 84 13.59 -23.56 3.00
CA THR A 84 14.11 -24.88 3.36
C THR A 84 15.07 -24.79 4.55
N GLY A 85 14.89 -23.79 5.42
CA GLY A 85 15.80 -23.50 6.53
C GLY A 85 15.60 -24.40 7.75
N ALA A 86 16.15 -23.96 8.87
CA ALA A 86 16.12 -24.70 10.13
C ALA A 86 14.70 -24.96 10.68
N GLY A 87 13.70 -24.18 10.26
CA GLY A 87 12.33 -24.27 10.75
C GLY A 87 12.19 -23.98 12.25
N MET A 88 10.98 -24.19 12.77
CA MET A 88 10.59 -23.93 14.14
C MET A 88 9.75 -25.10 14.67
N ASP A 89 9.73 -25.29 15.99
CA ASP A 89 8.72 -26.10 16.67
C ASP A 89 7.39 -25.34 16.77
N ALA A 90 6.34 -26.06 17.18
CA ALA A 90 4.99 -25.51 17.30
C ALA A 90 4.86 -24.43 18.40
N GLU A 91 5.74 -24.42 19.41
CA GLU A 91 5.73 -23.37 20.44
C GLU A 91 6.35 -22.09 19.89
N THR A 92 7.54 -22.20 19.32
CA THR A 92 8.26 -21.11 18.67
C THR A 92 7.44 -20.50 17.55
N ALA A 93 6.81 -21.30 16.68
CA ALA A 93 5.97 -20.81 15.60
C ALA A 93 4.75 -20.00 16.11
N ARG A 94 4.14 -20.40 17.23
CA ARG A 94 3.04 -19.65 17.86
C ARG A 94 3.51 -18.33 18.45
N ARG A 95 4.69 -18.31 19.05
CA ARG A 95 5.28 -17.11 19.66
C ARG A 95 5.98 -16.20 18.65
N ALA A 96 6.28 -16.70 17.45
CA ALA A 96 6.99 -15.96 16.40
C ALA A 96 6.26 -14.70 15.92
N ILE A 97 4.94 -14.62 16.13
CA ILE A 97 4.13 -13.43 15.84
C ILE A 97 4.09 -12.42 17.00
N GLU A 98 4.62 -12.76 18.18
CA GLU A 98 4.71 -11.86 19.31
C GLU A 98 5.75 -10.76 19.03
N PRO A 99 5.42 -9.47 19.25
CA PRO A 99 6.39 -8.40 19.09
C PRO A 99 7.64 -8.62 19.94
N PHE A 100 8.80 -8.37 19.34
CA PHE A 100 10.14 -8.52 19.96
C PHE A 100 10.55 -9.95 20.32
N PHE A 101 9.71 -10.96 20.03
CA PHE A 101 10.12 -12.34 20.20
C PHE A 101 11.16 -12.72 19.14
N SER A 102 12.30 -13.24 19.59
CA SER A 102 13.38 -13.69 18.71
C SER A 102 14.11 -14.84 19.36
N THR A 103 14.32 -15.91 18.59
CA THR A 103 15.23 -17.01 18.95
C THR A 103 16.69 -16.72 18.54
N LYS A 104 16.90 -15.64 17.77
CA LYS A 104 18.23 -15.17 17.36
C LYS A 104 18.90 -14.47 18.55
N GLY A 105 20.20 -14.68 18.73
CA GLY A 105 20.99 -14.08 19.82
C GLY A 105 20.89 -12.54 19.85
N VAL A 106 21.24 -11.95 21.01
CA VAL A 106 21.11 -10.52 21.28
C VAL A 106 21.71 -9.67 20.15
N GLY A 107 20.91 -8.77 19.58
CA GLY A 107 21.31 -7.86 18.50
C GLY A 107 21.29 -8.46 17.08
N LYS A 108 20.92 -9.72 16.90
CA LYS A 108 20.84 -10.39 15.58
C LYS A 108 19.43 -10.51 15.01
N GLY A 109 18.44 -9.92 15.66
CA GLY A 109 17.06 -9.86 15.19
C GLY A 109 16.27 -8.87 16.02
N THR A 110 15.46 -8.04 15.37
CA THR A 110 14.57 -7.08 16.05
C THR A 110 13.36 -7.76 16.67
N GLY A 111 13.03 -8.99 16.23
CA GLY A 111 11.81 -9.71 16.62
C GLY A 111 10.52 -9.06 16.12
N LEU A 112 10.61 -8.14 15.14
CA LEU A 112 9.45 -7.40 14.61
C LEU A 112 8.96 -7.92 13.26
N GLY A 113 9.76 -8.71 12.54
CA GLY A 113 9.48 -9.05 11.15
C GLY A 113 8.14 -9.79 10.97
N LEU A 114 7.92 -10.89 11.70
CA LEU A 114 6.70 -11.68 11.58
C LEU A 114 5.49 -11.03 12.26
N SER A 115 5.69 -10.24 13.32
CA SER A 115 4.61 -9.50 13.97
C SER A 115 4.04 -8.41 13.06
N MET A 116 4.90 -7.65 12.36
CA MET A 116 4.48 -6.64 11.38
C MET A 116 3.70 -7.27 10.21
N VAL A 117 4.16 -8.43 9.72
CA VAL A 117 3.47 -9.16 8.64
C VAL A 117 2.09 -9.66 9.10
N HIS A 118 2.00 -10.14 10.35
CA HIS A 118 0.73 -10.56 10.94
C HIS A 118 -0.24 -9.38 11.12
N GLU A 119 0.25 -8.24 11.58
CA GLU A 119 -0.55 -7.00 11.70
C GLU A 119 -1.06 -6.52 10.34
N LEU A 120 -0.22 -6.53 9.30
CA LEU A 120 -0.64 -6.22 7.94
C LEU A 120 -1.79 -7.14 7.49
N ALA A 121 -1.65 -8.46 7.68
CA ALA A 121 -2.71 -9.39 7.30
C ALA A 121 -4.04 -9.08 7.99
N ALA A 122 -4.00 -8.73 9.29
CA ALA A 122 -5.18 -8.34 10.04
C ALA A 122 -5.79 -7.01 9.55
N GLN A 123 -4.97 -6.00 9.24
CA GLN A 123 -5.42 -4.72 8.69
C GLN A 123 -6.13 -4.89 7.34
N LEU A 124 -5.65 -5.82 6.52
CA LEU A 124 -6.26 -6.18 5.23
C LEU A 124 -7.51 -7.06 5.38
N ARG A 125 -7.99 -7.32 6.61
CA ARG A 125 -9.09 -8.26 6.93
C ARG A 125 -8.83 -9.67 6.41
N GLY A 126 -7.55 -10.00 6.26
CA GLY A 126 -7.07 -11.29 5.87
C GLY A 126 -6.71 -12.16 7.06
N ALA A 127 -5.87 -13.16 6.80
CA ALA A 127 -5.26 -13.99 7.82
C ALA A 127 -3.80 -14.29 7.48
N MET A 128 -3.02 -14.64 8.49
CA MET A 128 -1.67 -15.16 8.32
C MET A 128 -1.58 -16.53 8.99
N THR A 129 -0.94 -17.48 8.31
CA THR A 129 -0.64 -18.80 8.87
C THR A 129 0.82 -19.14 8.69
N ILE A 130 1.36 -19.89 9.66
CA ILE A 130 2.73 -20.37 9.66
C ILE A 130 2.68 -21.90 9.75
N ASP A 131 3.20 -22.58 8.75
CA ASP A 131 3.53 -24.00 8.81
C ASP A 131 5.05 -24.10 8.92
N SER A 132 5.57 -24.64 10.02
CA SER A 132 7.00 -24.76 10.22
C SER A 132 7.30 -26.06 10.93
N ARG A 133 8.38 -26.71 10.51
CA ARG A 133 8.89 -27.94 11.14
C ARG A 133 10.39 -27.88 11.22
N HIS A 134 10.93 -28.25 12.38
CA HIS A 134 12.36 -28.34 12.59
C HIS A 134 13.06 -29.15 11.50
N SER A 135 14.14 -28.59 10.97
CA SER A 135 15.01 -29.14 9.92
C SER A 135 14.33 -29.41 8.58
N ILE A 136 13.10 -28.91 8.36
CA ILE A 136 12.38 -29.00 7.09
C ILE A 136 12.25 -27.61 6.46
N GLY A 137 11.90 -26.60 7.27
CA GLY A 137 11.75 -25.22 6.83
C GLY A 137 10.49 -24.57 7.36
N THR A 138 10.19 -23.39 6.82
CA THR A 138 9.01 -22.59 7.19
C THR A 138 8.26 -22.14 5.95
N THR A 139 6.93 -22.25 5.99
CA THR A 139 6.02 -21.65 5.02
C THR A 139 5.11 -20.66 5.74
N VAL A 140 5.23 -19.39 5.39
CA VAL A 140 4.28 -18.34 5.81
C VAL A 140 3.28 -18.11 4.69
N LYS A 141 1.99 -18.13 5.00
CA LYS A 141 0.90 -17.86 4.04
C LYS A 141 0.11 -16.64 4.50
N LEU A 142 -0.08 -15.70 3.58
CA LEU A 142 -0.95 -14.54 3.72
C LEU A 142 -2.20 -14.76 2.88
N TRP A 143 -3.35 -14.66 3.52
CA TRP A 143 -4.68 -14.79 2.93
C TRP A 143 -5.21 -13.39 2.69
N LEU A 144 -5.09 -12.88 1.48
CA LEU A 144 -5.52 -11.53 1.10
C LEU A 144 -6.92 -11.61 0.49
N PRO A 145 -7.95 -11.00 1.09
CA PRO A 145 -9.29 -11.02 0.52
C PRO A 145 -9.28 -10.43 -0.89
N VAL A 146 -9.92 -11.12 -1.82
CA VAL A 146 -10.15 -10.57 -3.17
C VAL A 146 -10.96 -9.29 -3.04
N ALA A 147 -10.53 -8.25 -3.74
CA ALA A 147 -11.24 -6.98 -3.79
C ALA A 147 -12.67 -7.25 -4.27
N SER A 148 -13.66 -6.85 -3.47
CA SER A 148 -15.05 -6.88 -3.93
C SER A 148 -15.15 -6.00 -5.19
N ALA A 149 -15.92 -6.39 -6.19
CA ALA A 149 -16.07 -5.70 -7.48
C ALA A 149 -16.57 -4.23 -7.38
N SER A 150 -16.74 -3.70 -6.16
CA SER A 150 -17.02 -2.30 -5.85
C SER A 150 -15.77 -1.48 -5.47
N ALA A 151 -14.58 -2.08 -5.41
CA ALA A 151 -13.35 -1.30 -5.47
C ALA A 151 -13.23 -0.78 -6.91
N PRO A 152 -12.97 0.52 -7.16
CA PRO A 152 -12.63 0.95 -8.51
C PRO A 152 -11.42 0.12 -8.89
N SER A 153 -11.63 -0.79 -9.83
CA SER A 153 -10.56 -1.42 -10.55
C SER A 153 -9.65 -0.29 -10.97
N SER A 154 -8.38 -0.35 -10.58
CA SER A 154 -7.33 0.20 -11.43
C SER A 154 -7.36 -0.67 -12.69
N GLU A 155 -8.41 -0.50 -13.50
CA GLU A 155 -8.32 -0.75 -14.91
C GLU A 155 -7.11 0.09 -15.30
N THR A 156 -6.06 -0.61 -15.71
CA THR A 156 -5.08 -0.05 -16.62
C THR A 156 -5.89 0.81 -17.60
N LEU A 157 -5.80 2.13 -17.45
CA LEU A 157 -6.39 3.10 -18.35
C LEU A 157 -5.54 3.07 -19.63
N ASP A 158 -5.53 1.90 -20.27
CA ASP A 158 -5.16 1.69 -21.67
C ASP A 158 -6.43 1.74 -22.54
N ARG A 159 -7.51 2.30 -21.99
CA ARG A 159 -8.48 2.98 -22.82
C ARG A 159 -7.95 4.39 -22.99
N ALA A 160 -7.47 4.67 -24.20
CA ALA A 160 -7.53 5.99 -24.80
C ALA A 160 -8.99 6.47 -24.71
N VAL A 161 -9.38 6.96 -23.55
CA VAL A 161 -10.44 7.93 -23.44
C VAL A 161 -9.74 9.21 -23.82
N GLU A 162 -10.11 9.78 -24.96
CA GLU A 162 -9.95 11.20 -25.19
C GLU A 162 -10.68 11.92 -24.05
N VAL A 163 -10.04 12.05 -22.89
CA VAL A 163 -10.47 12.96 -21.85
C VAL A 163 -9.83 14.27 -22.25
N ALA A 164 -10.62 15.12 -22.90
CA ALA A 164 -10.35 16.54 -22.87
C ALA A 164 -10.48 16.98 -21.40
N ALA A 165 -9.41 16.86 -20.60
CA ALA A 165 -9.39 17.43 -19.27
C ALA A 165 -9.11 18.93 -19.38
N SER A 166 -10.05 19.69 -19.96
CA SER A 166 -9.92 21.13 -20.07
C SER A 166 -10.23 21.79 -18.71
N GLY A 167 -9.23 21.86 -17.83
CA GLY A 167 -9.33 22.53 -16.53
C GLY A 167 -7.99 23.10 -16.08
N THR A 168 -8.00 23.97 -15.07
CA THR A 168 -6.80 24.55 -14.47
C THR A 168 -6.47 23.84 -13.16
N ALA A 169 -5.24 23.35 -13.01
CA ALA A 169 -4.76 22.74 -11.77
C ALA A 169 -3.78 23.69 -11.08
N LEU A 170 -3.99 23.98 -9.79
CA LEU A 170 -3.01 24.69 -8.95
C LEU A 170 -2.18 23.65 -8.20
N LEU A 171 -0.88 23.57 -8.49
CA LEU A 171 0.07 22.67 -7.86
C LEU A 171 0.93 23.44 -6.85
N VAL A 172 0.92 22.99 -5.59
CA VAL A 172 1.60 23.65 -4.46
C VAL A 172 2.55 22.67 -3.78
N ASP A 173 3.85 22.89 -3.96
CA ASP A 173 4.88 21.99 -3.46
C ASP A 173 6.16 22.80 -3.25
N ASP A 174 6.88 22.63 -2.13
CA ASP A 174 8.11 23.37 -1.85
C ASP A 174 9.35 22.76 -2.52
N GLU A 175 9.29 21.49 -2.94
CA GLU A 175 10.37 20.79 -3.61
C GLU A 175 10.26 20.93 -5.14
N GLU A 176 11.18 21.71 -5.73
CA GLU A 176 11.18 22.03 -7.17
C GLU A 176 11.16 20.78 -8.08
N LEU A 177 11.86 19.71 -7.72
CA LEU A 177 11.91 18.48 -8.51
C LEU A 177 10.58 17.73 -8.49
N VAL A 178 9.91 17.66 -7.34
CA VAL A 178 8.62 17.01 -7.17
C VAL A 178 7.54 17.83 -7.87
N ARG A 179 7.58 19.16 -7.72
CA ARG A 179 6.70 20.10 -8.40
C ARG A 179 6.80 19.98 -9.92
N ALA A 180 8.01 19.98 -10.47
CA ALA A 180 8.22 19.84 -11.92
C ALA A 180 7.69 18.50 -12.44
N SER A 181 8.02 17.39 -11.77
CA SER A 181 7.55 16.06 -12.19
C SER A 181 6.02 15.92 -12.10
N THR A 182 5.39 16.54 -11.10
CA THR A 182 3.94 16.50 -10.92
C THR A 182 3.22 17.42 -11.90
N SER A 183 3.83 18.56 -12.23
CA SER A 183 3.37 19.50 -13.25
C SER A 183 3.31 18.85 -14.63
N ASP A 184 4.37 18.13 -15.00
CA ASP A 184 4.42 17.36 -16.25
C ASP A 184 3.30 16.31 -16.30
N MET A 185 3.11 15.55 -15.21
CA MET A 185 2.05 14.54 -15.12
C MET A 185 0.64 15.13 -15.25
N LEU A 186 0.38 16.26 -14.59
CA LEU A 186 -0.93 16.95 -14.67
C LEU A 186 -1.17 17.53 -16.07
N SER A 187 -0.11 18.03 -16.72
CA SER A 187 -0.17 18.52 -18.09
C SER A 187 -0.46 17.40 -19.09
N ASP A 188 0.18 16.24 -18.94
CA ASP A 188 -0.10 15.03 -19.74
C ASP A 188 -1.54 14.53 -19.56
N LEU A 189 -2.12 14.74 -18.38
CA LEU A 189 -3.53 14.46 -18.10
C LEU A 189 -4.49 15.50 -18.70
N GLY A 190 -3.98 16.60 -19.26
CA GLY A 190 -4.72 17.63 -20.00
C GLY A 190 -4.94 18.96 -19.27
N TYR A 191 -4.49 19.09 -18.01
CA TYR A 191 -4.71 20.32 -17.23
C TYR A 191 -3.75 21.45 -17.64
N ALA A 192 -4.24 22.69 -17.53
CA ALA A 192 -3.37 23.86 -17.49
C ALA A 192 -2.83 24.01 -16.05
N VAL A 193 -1.55 23.71 -15.85
CA VAL A 193 -0.94 23.74 -14.51
C VAL A 193 -0.44 25.14 -14.16
N VAL A 194 -0.80 25.61 -12.97
CA VAL A 194 -0.24 26.80 -12.32
C VAL A 194 0.52 26.32 -11.10
N GLU A 195 1.81 26.61 -11.04
CA GLU A 195 2.69 26.15 -9.96
C GLU A 195 2.86 27.23 -8.88
N ALA A 196 2.96 26.80 -7.63
CA ALA A 196 3.33 27.61 -6.48
C ALA A 196 4.35 26.84 -5.63
N GLY A 197 5.44 27.51 -5.26
CA GLY A 197 6.50 26.96 -4.42
C GLY A 197 6.20 27.00 -2.92
N SER A 198 5.08 27.62 -2.51
CA SER A 198 4.66 27.69 -1.11
C SER A 198 3.16 27.92 -0.97
N ALA A 199 2.64 27.64 0.22
CA ALA A 199 1.24 27.91 0.57
C ALA A 199 0.86 29.39 0.43
N GLU A 200 1.77 30.31 0.80
CA GLU A 200 1.53 31.76 0.69
C GLU A 200 1.47 32.23 -0.77
N GLU A 201 2.29 31.64 -1.65
CA GLU A 201 2.24 31.93 -3.08
C GLU A 201 0.91 31.43 -3.68
N ALA A 202 0.51 30.21 -3.32
CA ALA A 202 -0.76 29.63 -3.75
C ALA A 202 -1.97 30.46 -3.28
N LEU A 203 -1.99 30.91 -2.03
CA LEU A 203 -3.07 31.76 -1.50
C LEU A 203 -3.15 33.11 -2.24
N LYS A 204 -2.02 33.74 -2.52
CA LYS A 204 -2.00 34.98 -3.33
C LYS A 204 -2.56 34.76 -4.72
N LEU A 205 -2.28 33.62 -5.35
CA LEU A 205 -2.84 33.30 -6.67
C LEU A 205 -4.37 33.18 -6.60
N LEU A 206 -4.89 32.49 -5.59
CA LEU A 206 -6.34 32.38 -5.36
C LEU A 206 -6.99 33.75 -5.09
N GLU A 207 -6.38 34.56 -4.22
CA GLU A 207 -6.86 35.93 -3.92
C GLU A 207 -6.83 36.86 -5.13
N ASN A 208 -5.87 36.67 -6.04
CA ASN A 208 -5.75 37.42 -7.30
C ASN A 208 -6.71 36.93 -8.39
N GLY A 209 -7.63 36.02 -8.07
CA GLY A 209 -8.71 35.57 -8.95
C GLY A 209 -8.40 34.30 -9.73
N LEU A 210 -7.33 33.57 -9.40
CA LEU A 210 -7.17 32.21 -9.90
C LEU A 210 -8.27 31.34 -9.28
N ALA A 211 -9.09 30.74 -10.12
CA ALA A 211 -10.11 29.78 -9.72
C ALA A 211 -9.76 28.41 -10.34
N PRO A 212 -8.86 27.64 -9.70
CA PRO A 212 -8.48 26.33 -10.22
C PRO A 212 -9.62 25.33 -10.04
N ASP A 213 -9.75 24.41 -10.99
CA ASP A 213 -10.69 23.30 -10.91
C ASP A 213 -10.21 22.23 -9.91
N VAL A 214 -8.88 22.11 -9.75
CA VAL A 214 -8.23 21.18 -8.84
C VAL A 214 -7.04 21.86 -8.16
N ILE A 215 -6.88 21.64 -6.84
CA ILE A 215 -5.69 22.04 -6.09
C ILE A 215 -4.96 20.76 -5.66
N VAL A 216 -3.68 20.65 -5.99
CA VAL A 216 -2.77 19.57 -5.60
C VAL A 216 -1.72 20.17 -4.66
N THR A 217 -1.55 19.59 -3.47
CA THR A 217 -0.64 20.13 -2.45
C THR A 217 0.08 19.02 -1.69
N ASP A 218 1.37 19.23 -1.38
CA ASP A 218 2.10 18.32 -0.49
C ASP A 218 1.70 18.53 0.98
N HIS A 219 1.51 17.42 1.70
CA HIS A 219 1.11 17.39 3.10
C HIS A 219 2.25 17.74 4.07
N LEU A 220 3.50 17.78 3.60
CA LEU A 220 4.70 17.98 4.42
C LEU A 220 5.35 19.37 4.30
N MET A 221 4.71 20.33 3.62
CA MET A 221 5.26 21.69 3.46
C MET A 221 5.56 22.39 4.81
N PRO A 222 6.72 23.07 4.98
CA PRO A 222 7.05 23.81 6.19
C PRO A 222 6.24 25.12 6.29
N GLY A 223 5.40 25.25 7.33
CA GLY A 223 4.51 26.39 7.55
C GLY A 223 3.31 25.97 8.40
N ASP A 224 2.29 26.83 8.52
CA ASP A 224 0.99 26.39 9.07
C ASP A 224 0.60 25.11 8.33
N ASP A 225 0.51 24.02 9.09
CA ASP A 225 0.26 22.65 8.66
C ASP A 225 -0.53 22.52 7.36
N GLY A 226 -0.29 21.50 6.52
CA GLY A 226 -1.08 21.26 5.29
C GLY A 226 -2.61 21.23 5.49
N TYR A 227 -3.08 21.19 6.75
CA TYR A 227 -4.46 21.44 7.17
C TYR A 227 -4.88 22.93 7.16
N GLY A 228 -4.03 23.86 7.60
CA GLY A 228 -4.25 25.31 7.58
C GLY A 228 -4.32 25.90 6.17
N PHE A 229 -3.48 25.43 5.24
CA PHE A 229 -3.58 25.81 3.83
C PHE A 229 -4.91 25.38 3.22
N ARG A 230 -5.34 24.13 3.47
CA ARG A 230 -6.61 23.62 2.94
C ARG A 230 -7.81 24.42 3.44
N ALA A 231 -7.86 24.77 4.73
CA ALA A 231 -8.91 25.61 5.28
C ALA A 231 -8.91 27.04 4.68
N SER A 232 -7.72 27.61 4.45
CA SER A 232 -7.55 28.95 3.87
C SER A 232 -7.90 28.98 2.37
N ALA A 233 -7.54 27.93 1.63
CA ALA A 233 -7.92 27.76 0.23
C ALA A 233 -9.43 27.56 0.08
N GLU A 234 -10.06 26.77 0.96
CA GLU A 234 -11.52 26.63 1.00
C GLU A 234 -12.21 27.97 1.30
N ALA A 235 -11.66 28.79 2.20
CA ALA A 235 -12.19 30.13 2.48
C ALA A 235 -12.03 31.11 1.32
N ALA A 236 -10.87 31.11 0.63
CA ALA A 236 -10.61 31.94 -0.54
C ALA A 236 -11.52 31.55 -1.73
N MET A 237 -11.76 30.25 -1.92
CA MET A 237 -12.65 29.71 -2.96
C MET A 237 -14.14 29.88 -2.61
N ALA A 238 -14.51 30.02 -1.33
CA ALA A 238 -15.88 30.32 -0.92
C ALA A 238 -16.27 31.81 -1.13
N GLY A 239 -15.29 32.68 -1.37
CA GLY A 239 -15.49 34.11 -1.67
C GLY A 239 -15.80 34.40 -3.14
N THR A 240 -15.65 33.43 -4.04
CA THR A 240 -15.94 33.56 -5.47
C THR A 240 -17.31 32.95 -5.79
N GLU A 241 -18.35 33.78 -5.88
CA GLU A 241 -19.67 33.35 -6.36
C GLU A 241 -19.57 32.87 -7.83
N GLY A 242 -19.59 31.54 -8.04
CA GLY A 242 -19.67 30.85 -9.32
C GLY A 242 -20.75 29.74 -9.31
N PRO A 243 -21.22 29.25 -10.49
CA PRO A 243 -22.64 29.02 -10.80
C PRO A 243 -23.33 27.83 -10.09
N PRO A 244 -24.68 27.81 -10.05
CA PRO A 244 -25.46 27.11 -9.04
C PRO A 244 -25.75 25.67 -9.45
N ASN A 245 -24.77 24.76 -9.44
CA ASN A 245 -25.04 23.35 -9.71
C ASN A 245 -24.21 22.39 -8.85
N LEU A 246 -24.24 22.53 -7.52
CA LEU A 246 -24.08 21.38 -6.61
C LEU A 246 -24.54 21.71 -5.17
N ARG A 247 -25.83 22.03 -4.99
CA ARG A 247 -26.41 22.07 -3.63
C ARG A 247 -26.58 20.65 -3.11
N LEU A 248 -25.64 20.20 -2.27
CA LEU A 248 -25.76 18.98 -1.47
C LEU A 248 -27.06 19.01 -0.64
N ARG A 249 -27.99 18.11 -0.96
CA ARG A 249 -29.23 17.86 -0.20
C ARG A 249 -28.85 17.47 1.24
N ARG A 250 -29.05 18.38 2.20
CA ARG A 250 -29.18 17.99 3.61
C ARG A 250 -30.47 17.19 3.79
N GLY A 251 -30.32 15.90 4.08
CA GLY A 251 -31.43 14.98 4.34
C GLY A 251 -32.27 15.44 5.53
N ARG A 252 -33.57 15.66 5.28
CA ARG A 252 -34.60 15.81 6.31
C ARG A 252 -34.75 14.49 7.07
N ARG A 253 -34.51 14.48 8.37
CA ARG A 253 -35.13 13.51 9.28
C ARG A 253 -36.39 14.16 9.86
N HIS A 254 -37.55 13.76 9.36
CA HIS A 254 -38.81 13.88 10.08
C HIS A 254 -39.02 12.60 10.87
N LYS A 255 -39.25 12.73 12.17
CA LYS A 255 -39.95 11.71 12.97
C LYS A 255 -41.19 12.42 13.53
N PRO A 256 -42.39 11.85 13.43
CA PRO A 256 -43.52 12.28 14.23
C PRO A 256 -43.29 11.91 15.71
#